data_AF-A0A7W4EWY2-F1
#
_entry.id   AF-A0A7W4EWY2-F1
#
_cell.length_a   1.000
_cell.length_b   1.000
_cell.length_c   1.000
_cell.angle_alpha   90.00
_cell.angle_beta   90.00
_cell.angle_gamma   90.00
#
_symmetry.space_group_name_H-M   'P 1'
#
loop_
_entity.id
_entity.type
_entity.pdbx_description
1 polymer ?
#
loop_
_entity_poly.entity_id
_entity_poly.type
_entity_poly.pdbx_seq_one_letter_code
_entity_poly.pdbx_strand_id
1 'polypeptide(L)'
;MIYKVRVILDAKEQIFRDIEIREKQTLWNLHLGIKSAFSLQGEELSSFYYSDDSWSEGAAVPLEDMSDDGDGDTMSDVYMSEAFPEIGSKMHFKYGLLDLWEFFCELLEITDEKNSVNYPITVFRFGNVPLKAPSKNGSSAATKKQQPSNIMMDDFDLLEEEDFSSEFEDGYDEEDDFSNDYYDEGVDEDKDYK
;
A
#
# COMPACT_ATOMS: atom_id res chain seq x y z
N MET A 1 14.02 20.67 -11.71
CA MET A 1 13.84 19.94 -12.98
C MET A 1 12.51 19.19 -13.00
N ILE A 2 12.11 18.65 -14.15
CA ILE A 2 10.99 17.74 -14.33
C ILE A 2 11.51 16.36 -14.68
N TYR A 3 11.04 15.38 -13.93
CA TYR A 3 11.41 13.98 -14.04
C TYR A 3 10.30 13.27 -14.80
N LYS A 4 10.66 12.57 -15.88
CA LYS A 4 9.74 11.69 -16.59
C LYS A 4 9.97 10.26 -16.13
N VAL A 5 9.08 9.78 -15.27
CA VAL A 5 9.11 8.43 -14.73
C VAL A 5 8.17 7.55 -15.55
N ARG A 6 8.69 6.47 -16.11
CA ARG A 6 7.86 5.41 -16.69
C ARG A 6 7.49 4.41 -15.62
N VAL A 7 6.20 4.17 -15.49
CA VAL A 7 5.61 3.23 -14.54
C VAL A 7 4.97 2.11 -15.33
N ILE A 8 5.47 0.89 -15.15
CA ILE A 8 5.05 -0.31 -15.88
C ILE A 8 4.34 -1.22 -14.89
N LEU A 9 3.12 -1.64 -15.20
CA LEU A 9 2.39 -2.61 -14.38
C LEU A 9 2.92 -4.03 -14.63
N ASP A 10 3.17 -4.79 -13.57
CA ASP A 10 3.49 -6.22 -13.65
C ASP A 10 2.25 -7.02 -14.07
N ALA A 11 2.04 -7.12 -15.38
CA ALA A 11 0.92 -7.85 -15.98
C ALA A 11 1.39 -8.66 -17.19
N LYS A 12 0.57 -9.63 -17.59
CA LYS A 12 0.81 -10.42 -18.83
C LYS A 12 0.83 -9.55 -20.08
N GLU A 13 0.04 -8.47 -20.06
CA GLU A 13 -0.01 -7.49 -21.12
C GLU A 13 0.88 -6.31 -20.78
N GLN A 14 1.50 -5.71 -21.79
CA GLN A 14 2.33 -4.53 -21.60
C GLN A 14 1.45 -3.31 -21.31
N ILE A 15 1.45 -2.85 -20.06
CA ILE A 15 0.68 -1.69 -19.60
C ILE A 15 1.63 -0.74 -18.89
N PHE A 16 1.74 0.49 -19.39
CA PHE A 16 2.62 1.50 -18.76
C PHE A 16 2.11 2.93 -18.92
N ARG A 17 2.59 3.80 -18.05
CA ARG A 17 2.26 5.23 -18.00
C ARG A 17 3.56 6.02 -17.86
N ASP A 18 3.67 7.12 -18.58
CA ASP A 18 4.76 8.08 -18.35
C ASP A 18 4.20 9.26 -17.56
N ILE A 19 4.80 9.51 -16.40
CA ILE A 19 4.39 10.54 -15.46
C ILE A 19 5.50 11.57 -15.38
N GLU A 20 5.17 12.83 -15.67
CA GLU A 20 6.04 13.96 -15.39
C GLU A 20 5.78 14.46 -13.97
N ILE A 21 6.84 14.66 -13.19
CA ILE A 21 6.79 15.11 -11.79
C ILE A 21 7.95 16.06 -11.51
N ARG A 22 7.79 17.02 -10.59
CA ARG A 22 8.89 17.90 -10.20
C ARG A 22 9.91 17.15 -9.34
N GLU A 23 11.18 17.46 -9.56
CA GLU A 23 12.30 16.99 -8.73
C GLU A 23 12.12 17.28 -7.22
N LYS A 24 11.50 18.42 -6.90
CA LYS A 24 11.22 18.86 -5.51
C LYS A 24 9.96 18.24 -4.90
N GLN A 25 9.21 17.46 -5.68
CA GLN A 25 8.10 16.67 -5.12
C GLN A 25 8.65 15.40 -4.49
N THR A 26 7.84 14.76 -3.66
CA THR A 26 8.21 13.58 -2.90
C THR A 26 7.64 12.30 -3.51
N LEU A 27 8.07 11.14 -3.03
CA LEU A 27 7.50 9.85 -3.44
C LEU A 27 5.98 9.77 -3.19
N TRP A 28 5.47 10.49 -2.20
CA TRP A 28 4.03 10.62 -1.96
C TRP A 28 3.29 11.24 -3.15
N ASN A 29 3.88 12.27 -3.76
CA ASN A 29 3.31 12.88 -4.96
C ASN A 29 3.33 11.90 -6.14
N LEU A 30 4.40 11.09 -6.26
CA LEU A 30 4.47 10.05 -7.28
C LEU A 30 3.41 8.96 -7.04
N HIS A 31 3.21 8.52 -5.79
CA HIS A 31 2.14 7.60 -5.39
C HIS A 31 0.77 8.10 -5.88
N LEU A 32 0.42 9.36 -5.58
CA LEU A 32 -0.84 9.96 -6.05
C LEU A 32 -0.91 10.04 -7.58
N GLY A 33 0.21 10.35 -8.22
CA GLY A 33 0.34 10.34 -9.68
C GLY A 33 0.06 8.97 -10.29
N ILE A 34 0.62 7.89 -9.72
CA ILE A 34 0.41 6.50 -10.16
C ILE A 34 -1.03 6.10 -9.93
N LYS A 35 -1.56 6.35 -8.73
CA LYS A 35 -2.96 6.08 -8.38
C LYS A 35 -3.92 6.68 -9.39
N SER A 36 -3.72 7.94 -9.75
CA SER A 36 -4.50 8.64 -10.79
C SER A 36 -4.26 8.07 -12.19
N ALA A 37 -3.01 7.82 -12.58
CA ALA A 37 -2.62 7.35 -13.92
C ALA A 37 -3.19 5.97 -14.26
N PHE A 38 -3.31 5.10 -13.26
CA PHE A 38 -3.84 3.75 -13.37
C PHE A 38 -5.27 3.60 -12.85
N SER A 39 -5.87 4.69 -12.32
CA SER A 39 -7.23 4.68 -11.76
C SER A 39 -7.42 3.61 -10.66
N LEU A 40 -6.40 3.47 -9.81
CA LEU A 40 -6.43 2.55 -8.67
C LEU A 40 -7.47 3.03 -7.66
N GLN A 41 -8.19 2.07 -7.07
CA GLN A 41 -9.25 2.34 -6.10
C GLN A 41 -8.73 2.15 -4.66
N GLY A 42 -9.48 2.69 -3.70
CA GLY A 42 -9.17 2.58 -2.27
C GLY A 42 -8.12 3.57 -1.76
N GLU A 43 -7.90 3.57 -0.46
CA GLU A 43 -6.75 4.19 0.22
C GLU A 43 -5.95 3.05 0.84
N GLU A 44 -5.15 2.41 0.02
CA GLU A 44 -4.42 1.22 0.40
C GLU A 44 -3.00 1.57 0.87
N LEU A 45 -2.47 0.76 1.79
CA LEU A 45 -1.06 0.81 2.14
C LEU A 45 -0.21 0.52 0.90
N SER A 46 0.90 1.25 0.78
CA SER A 46 1.82 1.09 -0.34
C SER A 46 3.25 1.35 0.10
N SER A 47 4.21 0.82 -0.66
CA SER A 47 5.64 1.00 -0.42
C SER A 47 6.38 1.09 -1.74
N PHE A 48 7.35 2.00 -1.81
CA PHE A 48 8.38 1.97 -2.84
C PHE A 48 9.56 1.15 -2.34
N TYR A 49 10.29 0.51 -3.24
CA TYR A 49 11.51 -0.22 -2.97
C TYR A 49 12.56 0.24 -3.95
N TYR A 50 13.73 0.63 -3.47
CA TYR A 50 14.87 0.92 -4.34
C TYR A 50 15.23 -0.33 -5.15
N SER A 51 15.71 -0.14 -6.37
CA SER A 51 16.08 -1.26 -7.22
C SER A 51 17.39 -1.05 -7.95
N ASP A 52 18.09 -2.15 -8.18
CA ASP A 52 19.28 -2.20 -9.00
C ASP A 52 18.94 -2.43 -10.48
N ASP A 53 19.98 -2.57 -11.31
CA ASP A 53 19.77 -2.83 -12.73
C ASP A 53 19.09 -4.15 -13.05
N SER A 54 19.13 -5.10 -12.11
CA SER A 54 18.53 -6.43 -12.23
C SER A 54 17.10 -6.49 -11.70
N TRP A 55 16.50 -5.36 -11.32
CA TRP A 55 15.18 -5.29 -10.69
C TRP A 55 15.12 -6.07 -9.35
N SER A 56 16.22 -6.05 -8.59
CA SER A 56 16.26 -6.60 -7.23
C SER A 56 15.64 -5.61 -6.26
N GLU A 57 14.82 -6.08 -5.32
CA GLU A 57 14.22 -5.23 -4.28
C GLU A 57 15.24 -4.90 -3.19
N GLY A 58 15.47 -3.60 -2.96
CA GLY A 58 16.34 -3.06 -1.92
C GLY A 58 15.55 -2.49 -0.74
N ALA A 59 16.06 -1.38 -0.18
CA ALA A 59 15.41 -0.69 0.94
C ALA A 59 14.01 -0.22 0.57
N ALA A 60 13.08 -0.34 1.52
CA ALA A 60 11.69 0.08 1.35
C ALA A 60 11.48 1.51 1.88
N VAL A 61 10.59 2.25 1.23
CA VAL A 61 10.06 3.55 1.66
C VAL A 61 8.54 3.40 1.74
N PRO A 62 8.00 3.15 2.95
CA PRO A 62 6.58 2.91 3.15
C PRO A 62 5.77 4.22 3.10
N LEU A 63 4.47 4.09 2.85
CA LEU A 63 3.54 5.21 2.83
C LEU A 63 3.38 5.82 4.22
N GLU A 64 3.17 4.96 5.21
CA GLU A 64 3.06 5.30 6.62
C GLU A 64 4.29 4.80 7.34
N ASP A 65 4.64 5.42 8.46
CA ASP A 65 5.72 4.94 9.29
C ASP A 65 5.37 3.56 9.87
N MET A 66 6.28 2.60 9.64
CA MET A 66 6.17 1.22 10.07
C MET A 66 7.22 0.86 11.13
N SER A 67 7.97 1.85 11.64
CA SER A 67 8.99 1.64 12.65
C SER A 67 8.37 1.56 14.05
N ASP A 68 9.02 0.79 14.94
CA ASP A 68 8.57 0.64 16.33
C ASP A 68 8.78 1.92 17.16
N ASP A 69 9.70 2.79 16.71
CA ASP A 69 10.09 4.04 17.36
C ASP A 69 9.39 5.29 16.80
N GLY A 70 8.69 5.19 15.67
CA GLY A 70 7.93 6.28 15.06
C GLY A 70 8.81 7.38 14.43
N ASP A 71 10.00 7.03 13.96
CA ASP A 71 10.96 7.94 13.32
C ASP A 71 11.45 7.38 11.96
N GLY A 72 10.63 6.54 11.31
CA GLY A 72 10.94 5.95 10.02
C GLY A 72 10.64 6.89 8.85
N ASP A 73 11.55 6.98 7.88
CA ASP A 73 11.33 7.74 6.65
C ASP A 73 10.12 7.22 5.87
N THR A 74 9.21 8.11 5.52
CA THR A 74 8.03 7.80 4.70
C THR A 74 8.16 8.33 3.28
N MET A 75 7.21 7.97 2.42
CA MET A 75 7.09 8.55 1.08
C MET A 75 6.98 10.09 1.08
N SER A 76 6.56 10.70 2.18
CA SER A 76 6.46 12.15 2.32
C SER A 76 7.79 12.83 2.59
N ASP A 77 8.78 12.09 3.09
CA ASP A 77 10.09 12.62 3.50
C ASP A 77 11.12 12.51 2.38
N VAL A 78 10.94 11.54 1.48
CA VAL A 78 11.87 11.27 0.39
C VAL A 78 11.51 12.07 -0.87
N TYR A 79 12.43 12.95 -1.30
CA TYR A 79 12.27 13.73 -2.52
C TYR A 79 12.54 12.89 -3.79
N MET A 80 11.95 13.29 -4.91
CA MET A 80 12.20 12.66 -6.22
C MET A 80 13.68 12.73 -6.62
N SER A 81 14.39 13.81 -6.26
CA SER A 81 15.84 13.92 -6.45
C SER A 81 16.65 12.88 -5.70
N GLU A 82 16.16 12.43 -4.54
CA GLU A 82 16.83 11.43 -3.69
C GLU A 82 16.46 10.02 -4.15
N ALA A 83 15.17 9.81 -4.45
CA ALA A 83 14.66 8.53 -4.92
C ALA A 83 15.19 8.14 -6.31
N PHE A 84 15.34 9.11 -7.21
CA PHE A 84 15.80 8.91 -8.58
C PHE A 84 16.97 9.86 -8.90
N PRO A 85 18.18 9.57 -8.39
CA PRO A 85 19.32 10.48 -8.49
C PRO A 85 19.80 10.72 -9.93
N GLU A 86 19.61 9.74 -10.82
CA GLU A 86 20.04 9.83 -12.22
C GLU A 86 19.11 9.10 -13.19
N ILE A 87 19.21 9.44 -14.47
CA ILE A 87 18.46 8.74 -15.54
C ILE A 87 18.85 7.26 -15.51
N GLY A 88 17.83 6.39 -15.53
CA GLY A 88 17.98 4.94 -15.37
C GLY A 88 17.80 4.45 -13.94
N SER A 89 17.63 5.35 -12.95
CA SER A 89 17.27 4.95 -11.58
C SER A 89 15.95 4.19 -11.57
N LYS A 90 15.90 3.08 -10.81
CA LYS A 90 14.78 2.14 -10.78
C LYS A 90 14.22 1.99 -9.37
N MET A 91 12.91 1.82 -9.28
CA MET A 91 12.21 1.45 -8.05
C MET A 91 11.08 0.49 -8.36
N HIS A 92 10.77 -0.41 -7.43
CA HIS A 92 9.50 -1.14 -7.43
C HIS A 92 8.49 -0.38 -6.59
N PHE A 93 7.25 -0.34 -7.04
CA PHE A 93 6.14 0.23 -6.29
C PHE A 93 5.07 -0.83 -6.08
N LYS A 94 4.70 -1.06 -4.83
CA LYS A 94 3.65 -2.01 -4.45
C LYS A 94 2.50 -1.26 -3.83
N TYR A 95 1.28 -1.48 -4.35
CA TYR A 95 0.06 -0.83 -3.89
C TYR A 95 -0.97 -1.88 -3.47
N GLY A 96 -1.43 -1.79 -2.22
CA GLY A 96 -2.37 -2.73 -1.63
C GLY A 96 -1.70 -3.97 -1.07
N LEU A 97 -2.12 -4.35 0.14
CA LEU A 97 -1.71 -5.61 0.79
C LEU A 97 -2.45 -6.82 0.19
N LEU A 98 -3.71 -6.62 -0.23
CA LEU A 98 -4.60 -7.69 -0.70
C LEU A 98 -4.57 -7.85 -2.21
N ASP A 99 -4.67 -6.73 -2.94
CA ASP A 99 -4.67 -6.74 -4.40
C ASP A 99 -3.24 -6.89 -4.95
N LEU A 100 -2.19 -6.52 -4.20
CA LEU A 100 -0.78 -6.67 -4.60
C LEU A 100 -0.51 -6.13 -6.01
N TRP A 101 -0.90 -4.88 -6.27
CA TRP A 101 -0.51 -4.22 -7.51
C TRP A 101 0.99 -3.95 -7.47
N GLU A 102 1.72 -4.49 -8.44
CA GLU A 102 3.16 -4.29 -8.55
C GLU A 102 3.49 -3.49 -9.80
N PHE A 103 4.35 -2.49 -9.62
CA PHE A 103 4.79 -1.61 -10.67
C PHE A 103 6.32 -1.50 -10.67
N PHE A 104 6.86 -1.34 -11.86
CA PHE A 104 8.26 -1.03 -12.11
C PHE A 104 8.36 0.43 -12.53
N CYS A 105 9.09 1.24 -11.77
CA CYS A 105 9.29 2.66 -12.00
C CYS A 105 10.71 2.91 -12.46
N GLU A 106 10.89 3.59 -13.60
CA GLU A 106 12.20 3.96 -14.14
C GLU A 106 12.22 5.43 -14.54
N LEU A 107 13.28 6.17 -14.14
CA LEU A 107 13.49 7.54 -14.58
C LEU A 107 14.06 7.57 -16.00
N LEU A 108 13.27 8.02 -16.98
CA LEU A 108 13.68 8.03 -18.39
C LEU A 108 14.36 9.33 -18.82
N GLU A 109 13.93 10.46 -18.28
CA GLU A 109 14.35 11.77 -18.77
C GLU A 109 14.28 12.82 -17.66
N ILE A 110 15.20 13.77 -17.68
CA ILE A 110 15.20 14.96 -16.85
C ILE A 110 15.18 16.17 -17.79
N THR A 111 14.15 17.00 -17.70
CA THR A 111 14.00 18.20 -18.53
C THR A 111 13.80 19.45 -17.69
N ASP A 112 13.94 20.62 -18.30
CA ASP A 112 13.59 21.89 -17.66
C ASP A 112 12.10 21.99 -17.35
N GLU A 113 11.78 22.76 -16.30
CA GLU A 113 10.39 23.01 -15.92
C GLU A 113 9.66 23.86 -16.96
N LYS A 114 8.52 23.33 -17.40
CA LYS A 114 7.59 24.07 -18.27
C LYS A 114 6.70 24.95 -17.41
N ASN A 115 6.68 26.25 -17.74
CA ASN A 115 5.77 27.19 -17.10
C ASN A 115 4.31 26.76 -17.27
N SER A 116 3.50 27.02 -16.25
CA SER A 116 2.04 26.85 -16.28
C SER A 116 1.55 25.40 -16.40
N VAL A 117 2.35 24.41 -16.00
CA VAL A 117 1.93 23.01 -15.87
C VAL A 117 1.83 22.62 -14.39
N ASN A 118 0.74 21.94 -14.04
CA ASN A 118 0.57 21.32 -12.73
C ASN A 118 1.06 19.88 -12.78
N TYR A 119 2.02 19.56 -11.91
CA TYR A 119 2.61 18.23 -11.76
C TYR A 119 2.14 17.61 -10.43
N PRO A 120 2.02 16.26 -10.32
CA PRO A 120 2.33 15.27 -11.36
C PRO A 120 1.27 15.21 -12.47
N ILE A 121 1.69 14.88 -13.69
CA ILE A 121 0.80 14.70 -14.84
C ILE A 121 1.20 13.47 -15.65
N THR A 122 0.20 12.69 -16.08
CA THR A 122 0.43 11.57 -17.00
C THR A 122 0.46 12.08 -18.45
N VAL A 123 1.65 12.04 -19.06
CA VAL A 123 1.85 12.51 -20.44
C VAL A 123 1.67 11.41 -21.49
N PHE A 124 1.78 10.15 -21.09
CA PHE A 124 1.60 9.02 -22.00
C PHE A 124 0.89 7.85 -21.32
N ARG A 125 0.04 7.15 -22.09
CA ARG A 125 -0.68 5.96 -21.63
C ARG A 125 -0.63 4.87 -22.69
N PHE A 126 -0.25 3.67 -22.29
CA PHE A 126 -0.25 2.49 -23.14
C PHE A 126 -0.86 1.28 -22.42
N GLY A 127 -1.70 0.52 -23.12
CA GLY A 127 -2.42 -0.61 -22.55
C GLY A 127 -3.58 -0.23 -21.64
N ASN A 128 -4.53 -1.16 -21.49
CA ASN A 128 -5.72 -0.99 -20.66
C ASN A 128 -5.45 -1.58 -19.27
N VAL A 129 -5.71 -0.81 -18.22
CA VAL A 129 -5.56 -1.30 -16.85
C VAL A 129 -6.68 -2.29 -16.56
N PRO A 130 -6.38 -3.49 -16.02
CA PRO A 130 -7.41 -4.45 -15.65
C PRO A 130 -8.25 -3.92 -14.48
N LEU A 131 -9.47 -4.44 -14.32
CA LEU A 131 -10.36 -4.08 -13.21
C LEU A 131 -9.89 -4.61 -11.85
N LYS A 132 -9.02 -5.63 -11.86
CA LYS A 132 -8.44 -6.26 -10.68
C LYS A 132 -6.95 -6.41 -10.89
N ALA A 133 -6.20 -6.46 -9.80
CA ALA A 133 -4.78 -6.68 -9.88
C ALA A 133 -4.45 -7.99 -10.61
N PRO A 134 -3.37 -7.99 -11.42
CA PRO A 134 -2.90 -9.20 -12.07
C PRO A 134 -2.57 -10.28 -11.04
N SER A 135 -3.17 -11.47 -11.18
CA SER A 135 -2.75 -12.61 -10.37
C SER A 135 -1.36 -13.07 -10.82
N LYS A 136 -0.38 -13.03 -9.90
CA LYS A 136 0.88 -13.76 -10.05
C LYS A 136 0.57 -15.26 -10.09
N ASN A 137 0.32 -15.78 -11.28
CA ASN A 137 0.22 -17.22 -11.47
C ASN A 137 1.58 -17.83 -11.11
N GLY A 138 1.63 -18.44 -9.93
CA GLY A 138 2.81 -19.05 -9.32
C GLY A 138 3.62 -19.88 -10.32
N SER A 139 4.78 -19.34 -10.68
CA SER A 139 5.85 -20.07 -11.34
C SER A 139 7.02 -20.19 -10.38
N SER A 140 6.74 -20.68 -9.17
CA SER A 140 7.74 -21.15 -8.21
C SER A 140 7.30 -22.52 -7.71
N ALA A 141 7.99 -23.55 -8.21
CA ALA A 141 7.87 -24.96 -7.85
C ALA A 141 6.49 -25.62 -8.05
N ALA A 142 6.47 -26.62 -8.92
CA ALA A 142 5.45 -27.65 -8.93
C ALA A 142 5.44 -28.43 -7.61
N THR A 143 4.82 -27.88 -6.57
CA THR A 143 4.28 -28.70 -5.49
C THR A 143 2.94 -29.21 -5.99
N LYS A 144 2.93 -30.50 -6.34
CA LYS A 144 1.74 -31.25 -6.73
C LYS A 144 0.56 -30.83 -5.85
N LYS A 145 -0.52 -30.35 -6.49
CA LYS A 145 -1.87 -30.42 -5.92
C LYS A 145 -2.12 -31.87 -5.54
N GLN A 146 -1.94 -32.22 -4.28
CA GLN A 146 -2.61 -33.38 -3.73
C GLN A 146 -4.07 -32.96 -3.57
N GLN A 147 -4.88 -33.52 -4.46
CA GLN A 147 -6.33 -33.64 -4.29
C GLN A 147 -6.61 -34.13 -2.85
N PRO A 148 -7.64 -33.63 -2.15
CA PRO A 148 -8.07 -34.29 -0.92
C PRO A 148 -8.54 -35.70 -1.30
N SER A 149 -7.73 -36.69 -0.97
CA SER A 149 -8.16 -38.09 -1.03
C SER A 149 -9.31 -38.27 -0.05
N ASN A 150 -10.42 -38.82 -0.54
CA ASN A 150 -11.48 -39.39 0.28
C ASN A 150 -10.87 -40.09 1.51
N ILE A 151 -11.00 -39.47 2.69
CA ILE A 151 -10.79 -40.17 3.95
C ILE A 151 -11.98 -41.11 4.05
N MET A 152 -11.73 -42.37 3.70
CA MET A 152 -12.68 -43.44 3.94
C MET A 152 -12.92 -43.52 5.44
N MET A 153 -14.19 -43.41 5.79
CA MET A 153 -14.79 -43.76 7.06
C MET A 153 -14.60 -45.26 7.28
N ASP A 154 -13.52 -45.65 7.96
CA ASP A 154 -13.38 -46.97 8.60
C ASP A 154 -12.22 -46.96 9.59
N ASP A 155 -12.41 -46.33 10.75
CA ASP A 155 -11.81 -46.79 12.02
C ASP A 155 -12.60 -46.18 13.18
N PHE A 156 -13.85 -46.64 13.28
CA PHE A 156 -14.61 -46.63 14.52
C PHE A 156 -14.02 -47.77 15.37
N ASP A 157 -13.12 -47.45 16.28
CA ASP A 157 -13.01 -48.03 17.63
C ASP A 157 -11.66 -47.69 18.26
N LEU A 158 -11.69 -47.41 19.56
CA LEU A 158 -10.58 -47.12 20.46
C LEU A 158 -10.10 -45.66 20.41
N LEU A 159 -10.68 -44.83 21.27
CA LEU A 159 -10.04 -44.47 22.53
C LEU A 159 -11.08 -43.86 23.49
N GLU A 160 -11.48 -44.72 24.42
CA GLU A 160 -11.86 -44.52 25.82
C GLU A 160 -12.23 -43.10 26.29
N GLU A 161 -13.48 -43.01 26.76
CA GLU A 161 -14.06 -41.90 27.51
C GLU A 161 -13.28 -41.60 28.79
N GLU A 162 -12.66 -40.43 28.91
CA GLU A 162 -12.42 -39.78 30.20
C GLU A 162 -13.01 -38.37 30.19
N ASP A 163 -14.18 -38.29 30.80
CA ASP A 163 -14.78 -37.21 31.58
C ASP A 163 -13.92 -35.93 31.75
N PHE A 164 -14.24 -34.90 30.97
CA PHE A 164 -13.98 -33.51 31.34
C PHE A 164 -15.29 -32.73 31.33
N SER A 165 -16.22 -33.19 32.17
CA SER A 165 -17.37 -32.40 32.58
C SER A 165 -16.97 -31.43 33.70
N SER A 166 -17.60 -30.25 33.68
CA SER A 166 -17.58 -29.17 34.67
C SER A 166 -16.30 -28.32 34.80
N GLU A 167 -16.25 -27.22 34.07
CA GLU A 167 -16.16 -25.87 34.67
C GLU A 167 -16.49 -24.80 33.61
N PHE A 168 -17.75 -24.79 33.17
CA PHE A 168 -18.38 -23.62 32.59
C PHE A 168 -19.27 -23.06 33.70
N GLU A 169 -18.71 -22.14 34.49
CA GLU A 169 -19.47 -21.37 35.48
C GLU A 169 -19.36 -19.89 35.14
N ASP A 170 -20.55 -19.30 35.10
CA ASP A 170 -20.88 -17.97 34.63
C ASP A 170 -20.26 -16.85 35.47
N GLY A 171 -20.03 -15.71 34.82
CA GLY A 171 -19.65 -14.46 35.47
C GLY A 171 -19.86 -13.26 34.55
N TYR A 172 -21.10 -13.07 34.09
CA TYR A 172 -21.53 -11.75 33.63
C TYR A 172 -21.56 -10.84 34.85
N ASP A 173 -20.68 -9.85 34.90
CA ASP A 173 -20.84 -8.70 35.77
C ASP A 173 -20.75 -7.43 34.91
N GLU A 174 -21.90 -6.80 34.79
CA GLU A 174 -22.18 -5.56 34.10
C GLU A 174 -21.99 -4.45 35.14
N GLU A 175 -20.82 -3.79 35.16
CA GLU A 175 -20.68 -2.50 35.84
C GLU A 175 -20.17 -1.45 34.87
N ASP A 176 -21.15 -0.70 34.35
CA ASP A 176 -21.02 0.67 33.88
C ASP A 176 -20.49 1.56 35.02
N ASP A 177 -19.30 2.13 34.85
CA ASP A 177 -19.02 3.48 35.39
C ASP A 177 -17.90 4.17 34.59
N PHE A 178 -18.20 4.52 33.33
CA PHE A 178 -17.35 5.44 32.57
C PHE A 178 -17.80 6.88 32.87
N SER A 179 -17.05 7.49 33.79
CA SER A 179 -17.08 8.91 34.14
C SER A 179 -17.16 9.79 32.88
N ASN A 180 -18.33 10.40 32.69
CA ASN A 180 -18.56 11.39 31.64
C ASN A 180 -18.20 12.77 32.18
N ASP A 181 -16.92 13.15 32.09
CA ASP A 181 -16.46 14.52 32.32
C ASP A 181 -16.85 15.37 31.11
N TYR A 182 -18.12 15.75 31.08
CA TYR A 182 -18.64 16.76 30.17
C TYR A 182 -18.19 18.13 30.68
N TYR A 183 -17.27 18.76 29.95
CA TYR A 183 -16.97 20.18 30.11
C TYR A 183 -18.20 20.99 29.73
N ASP A 184 -18.89 21.49 30.76
CA ASP A 184 -19.91 22.54 30.71
C ASP A 184 -19.19 23.89 30.53
N GLU A 185 -18.93 24.27 29.28
CA GLU A 185 -18.54 25.65 28.96
C GLU A 185 -19.81 26.50 28.94
N GLY A 186 -20.06 27.15 30.08
CA GLY A 186 -21.16 28.06 30.29
C GLY A 186 -21.22 29.14 29.20
N VAL A 187 -22.34 29.14 28.48
CA VAL A 187 -22.80 30.26 27.67
C VAL A 187 -23.20 31.38 28.62
N ASP A 188 -22.32 32.36 28.83
CA ASP A 188 -22.70 33.66 29.40
C ASP A 188 -23.34 34.52 28.30
N GLU A 189 -24.67 34.44 28.21
CA GLU A 189 -25.49 35.46 27.58
C GLU A 189 -25.72 36.63 28.54
N ASP A 190 -25.42 37.83 28.02
CA ASP A 190 -25.95 39.14 28.37
C ASP A 190 -25.57 39.78 29.72
N LYS A 191 -24.80 40.88 29.68
CA LYS A 191 -25.20 42.19 30.26
C LYS A 191 -24.62 43.39 29.50
N ASP A 192 -25.55 44.15 28.91
CA ASP A 192 -25.61 45.62 28.79
C ASP A 192 -24.43 46.44 29.32
N TYR A 193 -23.89 47.32 28.46
CA TYR A 193 -23.56 48.69 28.89
C TYR A 193 -23.99 49.72 27.83
N LYS A 194 -24.77 50.68 28.33
CA LYS A 194 -25.19 51.94 27.69
C LYS A 194 -24.03 52.80 27.20
#